data_AF-A0A9X4AIW2-F1
#
_entry.id   AF-A0A9X4AIW2-F1
#
_cell.length_a   1.000
_cell.length_b   1.000
_cell.length_c   1.000
_cell.angle_alpha   90.00
_cell.angle_beta   90.00
_cell.angle_gamma   90.00
#
_symmetry.space_group_name_H-M   'P 1'
#
loop_
_entity.id
_entity.type
_entity.pdbx_description
1 polymer ?
#
loop_
_entity_poly.entity_id
_entity_poly.type
_entity_poly.pdbx_seq_one_letter_code
_entity_poly.pdbx_strand_id
1 'polypeptide(L)'
;MNIIGNVIFSILDFIERLVDNPSKSIRILMGLSLLSYIHIIYLYYNVEAFVEGRHQIDGNFFSVVLLGGLLPYLFLFITSFVFSKRESFLGFRREAILDWFLRLLAYILVFQLYNFDFLLANNNYILVLLFSFMLISFYLEYRMYQKSKKYVSNVNPIKKEFNPTKEEINNISNMEKAVAIGVGSIFVASGLAIGIAISIPSATSSVTRTIILFCMSLSSFMWFLSISYNKCHLFYVDKKSARRIFLKDSSIAFGGYLLCILAGVGLLNRLEYTIDIVIIAGVFSLLPAINTNRRMAIFLEQIKDVEKE
;
A
#
# COMPACT_ATOMS: atom_id res chain seq x y z
N MET A 1 6.86 -21.21 -14.34
CA MET A 1 6.19 -19.90 -14.50
C MET A 1 5.72 -19.44 -13.13
N ASN A 2 6.27 -18.32 -12.67
CA ASN A 2 6.26 -17.93 -11.25
C ASN A 2 4.86 -17.49 -10.78
N ILE A 3 4.39 -18.04 -9.66
CA ILE A 3 3.15 -17.63 -8.97
C ILE A 3 3.15 -16.11 -8.72
N ILE A 4 4.33 -15.56 -8.40
CA ILE A 4 4.56 -14.12 -8.22
C ILE A 4 4.30 -13.34 -9.52
N GLY A 5 4.70 -13.89 -10.68
CA GLY A 5 4.43 -13.29 -11.98
C GLY A 5 2.94 -13.23 -12.30
N ASN A 6 2.19 -14.30 -12.02
CA ASN A 6 0.73 -14.33 -12.20
C ASN A 6 0.01 -13.38 -11.25
N VAL A 7 0.47 -13.24 -10.00
CA VAL A 7 -0.09 -12.28 -9.05
C VAL A 7 0.19 -10.84 -9.50
N ILE A 8 1.40 -10.55 -10.00
CA ILE A 8 1.76 -9.24 -10.55
C ILE A 8 0.93 -8.91 -11.80
N PHE A 9 0.77 -9.86 -12.72
CA PHE A 9 -0.10 -9.72 -13.91
C PHE A 9 -1.57 -9.54 -13.54
N SER A 10 -2.07 -10.24 -12.51
CA SER A 10 -3.44 -10.07 -12.02
C SER A 10 -3.65 -8.71 -11.37
N ILE A 11 -2.66 -8.18 -10.63
CA ILE A 11 -2.69 -6.83 -10.07
C ILE A 11 -2.61 -5.78 -11.19
N LEU A 12 -1.84 -6.03 -12.26
CA LEU A 12 -1.76 -5.17 -13.45
C LEU A 12 -3.08 -5.07 -14.20
N ASP A 13 -3.67 -6.22 -14.54
CA ASP A 13 -4.96 -6.33 -15.21
C ASP A 13 -6.08 -5.71 -14.34
N PHE A 14 -5.93 -5.79 -13.02
CA PHE A 14 -6.82 -5.15 -12.06
C PHE A 14 -6.67 -3.62 -11.99
N ILE A 15 -5.44 -3.11 -12.02
CA ILE A 15 -5.16 -1.67 -12.08
C ILE A 15 -5.64 -1.09 -13.41
N GLU A 16 -5.47 -1.80 -14.52
CA GLU A 16 -5.96 -1.41 -15.85
C GLU A 16 -7.51 -1.35 -15.87
N ARG A 17 -8.19 -2.32 -15.25
CA ARG A 17 -9.66 -2.28 -15.07
C ARG A 17 -10.17 -1.17 -14.15
N LEU A 18 -9.36 -0.74 -13.18
CA LEU A 18 -9.64 0.43 -12.33
C LEU A 18 -9.56 1.75 -13.12
N VAL A 19 -9.04 1.73 -14.34
CA VAL A 19 -8.66 2.92 -15.10
C VAL A 19 -9.63 3.21 -16.26
N ASP A 20 -10.26 2.19 -16.86
CA ASP A 20 -11.04 2.40 -18.10
C ASP A 20 -12.43 3.05 -17.94
N ASN A 21 -13.12 2.89 -16.80
CA ASN A 21 -14.49 3.42 -16.64
C ASN A 21 -14.81 3.79 -15.19
N PRO A 22 -15.16 5.05 -14.86
CA PRO A 22 -15.38 5.50 -13.50
C PRO A 22 -16.44 4.68 -12.74
N SER A 23 -17.48 4.20 -13.42
CA SER A 23 -18.50 3.34 -12.80
C SER A 23 -18.00 1.94 -12.48
N LYS A 24 -17.13 1.36 -13.31
CA LYS A 24 -16.46 0.07 -13.05
C LYS A 24 -15.40 0.23 -11.96
N SER A 25 -14.62 1.30 -12.02
CA SER A 25 -13.60 1.64 -11.01
C SER A 25 -14.20 1.79 -9.62
N ILE A 26 -15.35 2.45 -9.50
CA ILE A 26 -16.04 2.61 -8.21
C ILE A 26 -16.59 1.27 -7.72
N ARG A 27 -17.14 0.41 -8.57
CA ARG A 27 -17.55 -0.95 -8.17
C ARG A 27 -16.37 -1.79 -7.67
N ILE A 28 -15.22 -1.68 -8.33
CA ILE A 28 -13.99 -2.36 -7.90
C ILE A 28 -13.53 -1.81 -6.55
N LEU A 29 -13.57 -0.49 -6.35
CA LEU A 29 -13.27 0.13 -5.06
C LEU A 29 -14.19 -0.39 -3.95
N MET A 30 -15.49 -0.50 -4.21
CA MET A 30 -16.45 -1.04 -3.24
C MET A 30 -16.11 -2.47 -2.86
N GLY A 31 -15.77 -3.31 -3.85
CA GLY A 31 -15.33 -4.68 -3.61
C GLY A 31 -14.06 -4.75 -2.74
N LEU A 32 -13.08 -3.89 -3.02
CA LEU A 32 -11.84 -3.82 -2.23
C LEU A 32 -12.08 -3.33 -0.80
N SER A 33 -12.99 -2.37 -0.62
CA SER A 33 -13.34 -1.86 0.70
C SER A 33 -14.00 -2.94 1.55
N LEU A 34 -14.96 -3.65 0.97
CA LEU A 34 -15.62 -4.78 1.61
C LEU A 34 -14.59 -5.86 2.00
N LEU A 35 -13.68 -6.21 1.09
CA LEU A 35 -12.59 -7.15 1.38
C LEU A 35 -11.66 -6.63 2.49
N SER A 36 -11.35 -5.34 2.52
CA SER A 36 -10.55 -4.73 3.57
C SER A 36 -11.24 -4.82 4.92
N TYR A 37 -12.55 -4.57 5.01
CA TYR A 37 -13.29 -4.69 6.27
C TYR A 37 -13.47 -6.14 6.72
N ILE A 38 -13.68 -7.08 5.79
CA ILE A 38 -13.64 -8.52 6.10
C ILE A 38 -12.28 -8.88 6.69
N HIS A 39 -11.21 -8.37 6.11
CA HIS A 39 -9.86 -8.60 6.60
C HIS A 39 -9.61 -7.97 7.98
N ILE A 40 -10.07 -6.73 8.22
CA ILE A 40 -10.01 -6.06 9.53
C ILE A 40 -10.75 -6.87 10.60
N ILE A 41 -11.94 -7.38 10.29
CA ILE A 41 -12.73 -8.22 11.20
C ILE A 41 -12.03 -9.56 11.45
N TYR A 42 -11.47 -10.17 10.40
CA TYR A 42 -10.66 -11.37 10.53
C TYR A 42 -9.48 -11.16 11.48
N LEU A 43 -8.73 -10.05 11.32
CA LEU A 43 -7.64 -9.71 12.23
C LEU A 43 -8.14 -9.55 13.66
N TYR A 44 -9.23 -8.80 13.88
CA TYR A 44 -9.84 -8.59 15.19
C TYR A 44 -10.16 -9.90 15.93
N TYR A 45 -10.79 -10.88 15.26
CA TYR A 45 -11.12 -12.16 15.89
C TYR A 45 -9.93 -13.10 16.09
N ASN A 46 -8.85 -12.90 15.33
CA ASN A 46 -7.65 -13.74 15.42
C ASN A 46 -6.52 -13.06 16.20
N VAL A 47 -6.76 -11.90 16.85
CA VAL A 47 -5.72 -11.17 17.59
C VAL A 47 -5.05 -12.07 18.62
N GLU A 48 -5.81 -12.82 19.43
CA GLU A 48 -5.23 -13.73 20.43
C GLU A 48 -4.32 -14.79 19.80
N ALA A 49 -4.73 -15.41 18.69
CA ALA A 49 -3.90 -16.37 17.95
C ALA A 49 -2.62 -15.74 17.38
N PHE A 50 -2.66 -14.45 17.01
CA PHE A 50 -1.46 -13.72 16.60
C PHE A 50 -0.59 -13.27 17.77
N VAL A 51 -1.20 -12.91 18.90
CA VAL A 51 -0.54 -12.51 20.15
C VAL A 51 0.18 -13.70 20.77
N GLU A 52 -0.49 -14.85 20.91
CA GLU A 52 0.08 -16.12 21.36
C GLU A 52 1.06 -16.69 20.33
N GLY A 53 0.78 -16.50 19.04
CA GLY A 53 1.69 -16.82 17.94
C GLY A 53 3.02 -16.08 18.00
N ARG A 54 3.15 -14.96 18.72
CA ARG A 54 4.45 -14.31 18.99
C ARG A 54 5.37 -15.17 19.88
N HIS A 55 4.82 -16.11 20.65
CA HIS A 55 5.60 -17.03 21.48
C HIS A 55 5.93 -18.36 20.78
N GLN A 56 5.15 -18.76 19.77
CA GLN A 56 5.37 -19.99 19.00
C GLN A 56 5.14 -19.77 17.50
N ILE A 57 6.03 -19.00 16.85
CA ILE A 57 6.12 -18.99 15.39
C ILE A 57 6.89 -20.25 14.93
N ASP A 58 6.37 -21.43 15.26
CA ASP A 58 6.74 -22.70 14.62
C ASP A 58 5.62 -23.21 13.67
N GLY A 59 4.45 -22.56 13.67
CA GLY A 59 3.31 -22.99 12.84
C GLY A 59 2.70 -21.98 11.87
N ASN A 60 2.94 -20.66 12.00
CA ASN A 60 2.04 -19.68 11.38
C ASN A 60 2.69 -18.42 10.76
N PHE A 61 3.91 -18.54 10.22
CA PHE A 61 4.61 -17.45 9.52
C PHE A 61 3.75 -16.78 8.44
N PHE A 62 3.01 -17.58 7.66
CA PHE A 62 2.11 -17.08 6.62
C PHE A 62 1.00 -16.20 7.20
N SER A 63 0.37 -16.63 8.29
CA SER A 63 -0.72 -15.89 8.92
C SER A 63 -0.21 -14.58 9.53
N VAL A 64 0.88 -14.61 10.30
CA VAL A 64 1.40 -13.43 11.01
C VAL A 64 1.97 -12.40 10.03
N VAL A 65 2.82 -12.83 9.09
CA VAL A 65 3.54 -11.92 8.19
C VAL A 65 2.68 -11.51 7.00
N LEU A 66 1.90 -12.43 6.43
CA LEU A 66 1.17 -12.18 5.19
C LEU A 66 -0.25 -11.62 5.44
N LEU A 67 -1.01 -12.24 6.35
CA LEU A 67 -2.36 -11.76 6.71
C LEU A 67 -2.29 -10.63 7.73
N GLY A 68 -1.55 -10.81 8.84
CA GLY A 68 -1.39 -9.76 9.86
C GLY A 68 -0.56 -8.57 9.41
N GLY A 69 0.55 -8.82 8.69
CA GLY A 69 1.49 -7.81 8.25
C GLY A 69 1.17 -7.21 6.88
N LEU A 70 1.23 -8.00 5.81
CA LEU A 70 1.22 -7.50 4.42
C LEU A 70 -0.14 -7.01 3.90
N LEU A 71 -1.22 -7.76 4.16
CA LEU A 71 -2.56 -7.48 3.59
C LEU A 71 -3.13 -6.11 3.95
N PRO A 72 -3.02 -5.61 5.21
CA PRO A 72 -3.48 -4.28 5.59
C PRO A 72 -2.88 -3.17 4.73
N TYR A 73 -1.56 -3.23 4.52
CA TYR A 73 -0.85 -2.26 3.69
C TYR A 73 -1.21 -2.41 2.21
N LEU A 74 -1.43 -3.63 1.73
CA LEU A 74 -1.85 -3.87 0.35
C LEU A 74 -3.25 -3.30 0.09
N PHE A 75 -4.22 -3.51 0.98
CA PHE A 75 -5.55 -2.93 0.84
C PHE A 75 -5.52 -1.41 0.89
N LEU A 76 -4.78 -0.82 1.83
CA LEU A 76 -4.63 0.64 1.91
C LEU A 76 -3.92 1.21 0.67
N PHE A 77 -2.91 0.52 0.15
CA PHE A 77 -2.18 0.95 -1.04
C PHE A 77 -3.08 0.91 -2.29
N ILE A 78 -3.74 -0.22 -2.56
CA ILE A 78 -4.59 -0.37 -3.75
C ILE A 78 -5.77 0.61 -3.70
N THR A 79 -6.41 0.77 -2.54
CA THR A 79 -7.54 1.71 -2.39
C THR A 79 -7.10 3.19 -2.47
N SER A 80 -5.82 3.50 -2.22
CA SER A 80 -5.28 4.87 -2.36
C SER A 80 -5.20 5.36 -3.82
N PHE A 81 -5.27 4.47 -4.82
CA PHE A 81 -5.25 4.86 -6.23
C PHE A 81 -6.44 5.73 -6.63
N VAL A 82 -7.56 5.65 -5.89
CA VAL A 82 -8.74 6.51 -6.11
C VAL A 82 -8.45 7.98 -5.84
N PHE A 83 -7.37 8.29 -5.11
CA PHE A 83 -6.89 9.66 -4.98
C PHE A 83 -6.26 10.24 -6.23
N SER A 84 -6.11 9.46 -7.32
CA SER A 84 -5.56 9.89 -8.60
C SER A 84 -6.11 11.26 -9.02
N LYS A 85 -5.24 12.13 -9.58
CA LYS A 85 -5.64 13.47 -10.05
C LYS A 85 -6.40 13.40 -11.39
N ARG A 86 -7.07 12.28 -11.66
CA ARG A 86 -7.92 12.16 -12.84
C ARG A 86 -9.14 13.04 -12.64
N GLU A 87 -9.50 13.78 -13.68
CA GLU A 87 -10.65 14.70 -13.65
C GLU A 87 -11.95 13.96 -13.33
N SER A 88 -12.05 12.69 -13.76
CA SER A 88 -13.16 11.79 -13.42
C SER A 88 -13.30 11.55 -11.92
N PHE A 89 -12.23 11.64 -11.12
CA PHE A 89 -12.22 11.36 -9.68
C PHE A 89 -12.36 12.61 -8.78
N LEU A 90 -12.28 13.82 -9.35
CA LEU A 90 -12.34 15.07 -8.59
C LEU A 90 -13.69 15.26 -7.86
N GLY A 91 -14.80 14.85 -8.49
CA GLY A 91 -16.16 15.01 -7.95
C GLY A 91 -16.48 14.16 -6.70
N PHE A 92 -15.63 13.19 -6.39
CA PHE A 92 -15.80 12.26 -5.26
C PHE A 92 -14.54 12.08 -4.42
N ARG A 93 -13.53 12.93 -4.63
CA ARG A 93 -12.25 12.88 -3.92
C ARG A 93 -12.40 13.04 -2.41
N ARG A 94 -13.34 13.87 -1.95
CA ARG A 94 -13.56 14.08 -0.51
C ARG A 94 -14.09 12.82 0.16
N GLU A 95 -15.07 12.17 -0.45
CA GLU A 95 -15.65 10.92 0.03
C GLU A 95 -14.63 9.79 0.02
N ALA A 96 -13.84 9.65 -1.06
CA ALA A 96 -12.79 8.65 -1.13
C ALA A 96 -11.71 8.85 -0.05
N ILE A 97 -11.35 10.10 0.27
CA ILE A 97 -10.34 10.40 1.31
C ILE A 97 -10.84 10.00 2.68
N LEU A 98 -12.10 10.33 2.98
CA LEU A 98 -12.72 9.95 4.24
C LEU A 98 -12.83 8.43 4.37
N ASP A 99 -13.27 7.74 3.33
CA ASP A 99 -13.38 6.27 3.31
C ASP A 99 -12.03 5.57 3.56
N TRP A 100 -10.99 5.98 2.82
CA TRP A 100 -9.64 5.45 3.04
C TRP A 100 -9.10 5.76 4.44
N PHE A 101 -9.37 6.95 4.96
CA PHE A 101 -8.92 7.35 6.31
C PHE A 101 -9.62 6.53 7.40
N LEU A 102 -10.92 6.22 7.23
CA LEU A 102 -11.66 5.33 8.13
C LEU A 102 -11.06 3.92 8.13
N ARG A 103 -10.67 3.39 6.95
CA ARG A 103 -9.97 2.10 6.87
C ARG A 103 -8.59 2.14 7.56
N LEU A 104 -7.84 3.22 7.40
CA LEU A 104 -6.56 3.40 8.09
C LEU A 104 -6.75 3.38 9.62
N LEU A 105 -7.73 4.14 10.14
CA LEU A 105 -8.06 4.14 11.56
C LEU A 105 -8.52 2.77 12.06
N ALA A 106 -9.31 2.05 11.26
CA ALA A 106 -9.76 0.70 11.59
C ALA A 106 -8.58 -0.27 11.76
N TYR A 107 -7.60 -0.23 10.84
CA TYR A 107 -6.39 -1.03 10.96
C TYR A 107 -5.56 -0.65 12.20
N ILE A 108 -5.42 0.65 12.50
CA ILE A 108 -4.72 1.10 13.71
C ILE A 108 -5.39 0.56 14.97
N LEU A 109 -6.73 0.65 15.07
CA LEU A 109 -7.49 0.14 16.22
C LEU A 109 -7.30 -1.37 16.41
N VAL A 110 -7.31 -2.14 15.32
CA VAL A 110 -7.06 -3.57 15.39
C VAL A 110 -5.61 -3.86 15.78
N PHE A 111 -4.63 -3.10 15.29
CA PHE A 111 -3.23 -3.29 15.70
C PHE A 111 -2.96 -2.96 17.17
N GLN A 112 -3.69 -2.01 17.75
CA GLN A 112 -3.58 -1.71 19.19
C GLN A 112 -3.96 -2.90 20.07
N LEU A 113 -4.90 -3.74 19.64
CA LEU A 113 -5.26 -4.98 20.35
C LEU A 113 -4.10 -5.97 20.45
N TYR A 114 -3.09 -5.88 19.57
CA TYR A 114 -1.92 -6.75 19.65
C TYR A 114 -0.95 -6.30 20.74
N ASN A 115 -0.86 -5.03 21.14
CA ASN A 115 0.20 -4.59 22.06
C ASN A 115 -0.29 -4.24 23.47
N PHE A 116 -1.60 -4.04 23.68
CA PHE A 116 -2.09 -3.47 24.93
C PHE A 116 -3.07 -4.38 25.67
N ASP A 117 -2.63 -4.92 26.82
CA ASP A 117 -3.50 -5.53 27.84
C ASP A 117 -4.56 -4.55 28.38
N PHE A 118 -4.32 -3.25 28.24
CA PHE A 118 -5.12 -2.17 28.85
C PHE A 118 -6.48 -1.91 28.16
N LEU A 119 -6.65 -2.29 26.88
CA LEU A 119 -7.94 -2.12 26.16
C LEU A 119 -8.78 -3.39 26.07
N LEU A 120 -8.21 -4.53 26.48
CA LEU A 120 -8.89 -5.83 26.57
C LEU A 120 -10.08 -5.83 27.54
N ALA A 121 -10.17 -4.84 28.42
CA ALA A 121 -11.29 -4.71 29.38
C ALA A 121 -12.66 -4.48 28.72
N ASN A 122 -12.74 -4.13 27.42
CA ASN A 122 -14.01 -4.12 26.68
C ASN A 122 -13.82 -4.32 25.16
N ASN A 123 -13.30 -5.46 24.70
CA ASN A 123 -13.18 -5.79 23.26
C ASN A 123 -14.43 -5.41 22.42
N ASN A 124 -15.62 -5.51 23.01
CA ASN A 124 -16.89 -5.10 22.41
C ASN A 124 -16.94 -3.63 21.92
N TYR A 125 -16.29 -2.67 22.58
CA TYR A 125 -16.31 -1.27 22.14
C TYR A 125 -15.52 -1.07 20.83
N ILE A 126 -14.41 -1.79 20.65
CA ILE A 126 -13.61 -1.76 19.42
C ILE A 126 -14.44 -2.34 18.28
N LEU A 127 -15.09 -3.47 18.51
CA LEU A 127 -15.98 -4.09 17.51
C LEU A 127 -17.07 -3.11 17.07
N VAL A 128 -17.70 -2.40 18.01
CA VAL A 128 -18.71 -1.37 17.71
C VAL A 128 -18.13 -0.24 16.87
N LEU A 129 -16.92 0.23 17.18
CA LEU A 129 -16.23 1.25 16.37
C LEU A 129 -15.89 0.76 14.96
N LEU A 130 -15.39 -0.48 14.82
CA LEU A 130 -15.07 -1.08 13.52
C LEU A 130 -16.33 -1.22 12.66
N PHE A 131 -17.43 -1.71 13.24
CA PHE A 131 -18.73 -1.76 12.55
C PHE A 131 -19.22 -0.37 12.17
N SER A 132 -19.05 0.63 13.04
CA SER A 132 -19.43 2.02 12.75
C SER A 132 -18.63 2.57 11.56
N PHE A 133 -17.31 2.36 11.54
CA PHE A 133 -16.46 2.74 10.41
C PHE A 133 -16.88 2.04 9.12
N MET A 134 -17.16 0.73 9.18
CA MET A 134 -17.63 -0.05 8.03
C MET A 134 -18.95 0.52 7.46
N LEU A 135 -19.93 0.82 8.32
CA LEU A 135 -21.21 1.41 7.90
C LEU A 135 -21.04 2.78 7.25
N ILE A 136 -20.18 3.63 7.83
CA ILE A 136 -19.87 4.95 7.26
C ILE A 136 -19.17 4.79 5.90
N SER A 137 -18.21 3.88 5.77
CA SER A 137 -17.53 3.58 4.51
C SER A 137 -18.49 3.09 3.44
N PHE A 138 -19.40 2.16 3.76
CA PHE A 138 -20.44 1.73 2.82
C PHE A 138 -21.38 2.86 2.40
N TYR A 139 -21.73 3.76 3.33
CA TYR A 139 -22.51 4.94 2.99
C TYR A 139 -21.76 5.88 2.03
N LEU A 140 -20.48 6.15 2.29
CA LEU A 140 -19.63 6.97 1.42
C LEU A 140 -19.50 6.35 0.03
N GLU A 141 -19.27 5.05 -0.05
CA GLU A 141 -19.22 4.28 -1.29
C GLU A 141 -20.52 4.30 -2.09
N TYR A 142 -21.64 4.07 -1.42
CA TYR A 142 -22.97 4.19 -2.03
C TYR A 142 -23.17 5.59 -2.61
N ARG A 143 -22.78 6.64 -1.89
CA ARG A 143 -22.84 8.01 -2.36
C ARG A 143 -21.94 8.25 -3.58
N MET A 144 -20.72 7.70 -3.58
CA MET A 144 -19.81 7.76 -4.73
C MET A 144 -20.41 7.07 -5.96
N TYR A 145 -21.03 5.90 -5.78
CA TYR A 145 -21.69 5.15 -6.86
C TYR A 145 -22.90 5.90 -7.44
N GLN A 146 -23.73 6.51 -6.59
CA GLN A 146 -24.86 7.32 -7.05
C GLN A 146 -24.38 8.58 -7.79
N LYS A 147 -23.31 9.21 -7.31
CA LYS A 147 -22.66 10.34 -8.02
C LYS A 147 -22.12 9.90 -9.37
N SER A 148 -21.47 8.73 -9.47
CA SER A 148 -20.90 8.26 -10.73
C SER A 148 -21.94 7.88 -11.77
N LYS A 149 -23.12 7.41 -11.36
CA LYS A 149 -24.24 7.16 -12.29
C LYS A 149 -24.81 8.45 -12.90
N LYS A 150 -24.78 9.55 -12.15
CA LYS A 150 -25.26 10.86 -12.57
C LYS A 150 -24.20 11.71 -13.26
N TYR A 151 -22.95 11.24 -13.24
CA TYR A 151 -21.83 11.91 -13.88
C TYR A 151 -21.93 11.71 -15.40
N VAL A 152 -22.69 12.57 -16.06
CA VAL A 152 -22.49 12.84 -17.49
C VAL A 152 -21.14 13.53 -17.59
N SER A 153 -20.25 13.07 -18.47
CA SER A 153 -18.97 13.69 -18.77
C SER A 153 -19.19 15.10 -19.34
N ASN A 154 -19.56 16.04 -18.49
CA ASN A 154 -19.83 17.41 -18.85
C ASN A 154 -18.62 18.25 -18.43
N VAL A 155 -17.49 17.98 -19.07
CA VAL A 155 -16.31 18.82 -19.02
C VAL A 155 -15.72 18.74 -20.42
N ASN A 156 -15.90 19.82 -21.20
CA ASN A 156 -14.96 20.14 -22.27
C ASN A 156 -13.58 19.97 -21.66
N PRO A 157 -12.78 18.97 -22.07
CA PRO A 157 -11.49 18.80 -21.47
C PRO A 157 -10.77 20.11 -21.73
N ILE A 158 -10.34 20.78 -20.67
CA ILE A 158 -9.15 21.61 -20.82
C ILE A 158 -8.06 20.56 -21.05
N LYS A 159 -7.99 20.03 -22.30
CA LYS A 159 -6.87 19.30 -22.83
C LYS A 159 -5.75 20.32 -22.68
N LYS A 160 -5.04 20.28 -21.55
CA LYS A 160 -3.65 20.72 -21.57
C LYS A 160 -3.05 19.95 -22.73
N GLU A 161 -2.61 20.65 -23.77
CA GLU A 161 -1.87 20.05 -24.87
C GLU A 161 -0.74 19.24 -24.24
N PHE A 162 -0.98 17.94 -24.12
CA PHE A 162 -0.01 16.99 -23.64
C PHE A 162 0.67 16.50 -24.90
N ASN A 163 1.81 17.11 -25.20
CA ASN A 163 2.63 16.77 -26.36
C ASN A 163 3.82 15.93 -25.87
N PRO A 164 3.66 14.60 -25.76
CA PRO A 164 4.78 13.72 -25.44
C PRO A 164 5.80 13.76 -26.59
N THR A 165 7.08 13.62 -26.23
CA THR A 165 8.16 13.53 -27.21
C THR A 165 8.11 12.19 -27.95
N LYS A 166 8.66 12.13 -29.18
CA LYS A 166 8.75 10.88 -29.95
C LYS A 166 9.50 9.77 -29.20
N GLU A 167 10.50 10.15 -28.40
CA GLU A 167 11.25 9.20 -27.56
C GLU A 167 10.39 8.62 -26.44
N GLU A 168 9.46 9.39 -25.86
CA GLU A 168 8.52 8.91 -24.85
C GLU A 168 7.49 7.95 -25.44
N ILE A 169 6.97 8.25 -26.64
CA ILE A 169 6.05 7.35 -27.37
C ILE A 169 6.74 6.03 -27.70
N ASN A 170 7.98 6.08 -28.22
CA ASN A 170 8.74 4.87 -28.52
C ASN A 170 9.11 4.03 -27.28
N ASN A 171 9.02 4.61 -26.07
CA ASN A 171 9.38 3.95 -24.81
C ASN A 171 8.18 3.38 -24.03
N ILE A 172 6.96 3.41 -24.58
CA ILE A 172 5.72 2.95 -23.90
C ILE A 172 5.86 1.55 -23.31
N SER A 173 6.42 0.58 -24.06
CA SER A 173 6.58 -0.79 -23.56
C SER A 173 7.47 -0.89 -22.30
N ASN A 174 8.51 -0.05 -22.20
CA ASN A 174 9.35 -0.01 -21.00
C ASN A 174 8.65 0.73 -19.85
N MET A 175 7.85 1.76 -20.15
CA MET A 175 7.04 2.47 -19.17
C MET A 175 5.96 1.55 -18.56
N GLU A 176 5.31 0.70 -19.35
CA GLU A 176 4.36 -0.33 -18.87
C GLU A 176 5.04 -1.29 -17.89
N LYS A 177 6.19 -1.84 -18.28
CA LYS A 177 7.00 -2.70 -17.42
C LYS A 177 7.42 -1.98 -16.14
N ALA A 178 7.78 -0.70 -16.23
CA ALA A 178 8.16 0.08 -15.05
C ALA A 178 6.98 0.28 -14.09
N VAL A 179 5.80 0.66 -14.58
CA VAL A 179 4.60 0.84 -13.75
C VAL A 179 4.23 -0.46 -13.02
N ALA A 180 4.26 -1.59 -13.74
CA ALA A 180 4.10 -2.94 -13.19
C ALA A 180 5.06 -3.24 -12.04
N ILE A 181 6.34 -3.08 -12.32
CA ILE A 181 7.43 -3.37 -11.40
C ILE A 181 7.36 -2.44 -10.17
N GLY A 182 6.90 -1.20 -10.33
CA GLY A 182 6.73 -0.25 -9.23
C GLY A 182 5.70 -0.66 -8.20
N VAL A 183 4.58 -1.24 -8.61
CA VAL A 183 3.59 -1.77 -7.66
C VAL A 183 4.17 -2.91 -6.84
N GLY A 184 4.87 -3.84 -7.50
CA GLY A 184 5.58 -4.92 -6.83
C GLY A 184 6.65 -4.43 -5.85
N SER A 185 7.36 -3.34 -6.20
CA SER A 185 8.40 -2.77 -5.33
C SER A 185 7.82 -2.28 -4.00
N ILE A 186 6.66 -1.64 -4.02
CA ILE A 186 5.99 -1.16 -2.80
C ILE A 186 5.57 -2.33 -1.93
N PHE A 187 5.06 -3.40 -2.51
CA PHE A 187 4.69 -4.61 -1.76
C PHE A 187 5.89 -5.25 -1.05
N VAL A 188 7.02 -5.39 -1.76
CA VAL A 188 8.27 -5.89 -1.19
C VAL A 188 8.75 -5.00 -0.04
N ALA A 189 8.66 -3.67 -0.18
CA ALA A 189 9.06 -2.74 0.87
C ALA A 189 8.13 -2.77 2.09
N SER A 190 6.83 -2.62 1.87
CA SER A 190 5.87 -2.40 2.96
C SER A 190 5.66 -3.63 3.82
N GLY A 191 5.68 -4.84 3.24
CA GLY A 191 5.37 -6.01 4.05
C GLY A 191 6.41 -7.12 4.08
N LEU A 192 7.38 -7.19 3.15
CA LEU A 192 8.55 -8.04 3.39
C LEU A 192 9.61 -7.28 4.18
N ALA A 193 10.07 -6.12 3.72
CA ALA A 193 11.11 -5.39 4.46
C ALA A 193 10.59 -4.86 5.81
N ILE A 194 9.62 -3.95 5.79
CA ILE A 194 9.08 -3.31 6.99
C ILE A 194 8.31 -4.31 7.87
N GLY A 195 7.45 -5.14 7.27
CA GLY A 195 6.69 -6.16 8.02
C GLY A 195 7.56 -7.16 8.78
N ILE A 196 8.65 -7.66 8.17
CA ILE A 196 9.60 -8.54 8.87
C ILE A 196 10.38 -7.76 9.93
N ALA A 197 10.80 -6.52 9.67
CA ALA A 197 11.53 -5.70 10.64
C ALA A 197 10.74 -5.48 11.93
N ILE A 198 9.44 -5.21 11.83
CA ILE A 198 8.54 -5.00 12.97
C ILE A 198 8.28 -6.31 13.73
N SER A 199 8.48 -7.47 13.10
CA SER A 199 8.30 -8.78 13.72
C SER A 199 9.52 -9.24 14.52
N ILE A 200 10.68 -8.59 14.38
CA ILE A 200 11.93 -8.95 15.08
C ILE A 200 11.78 -8.99 16.63
N PRO A 201 11.06 -8.07 17.31
CA PRO A 201 10.87 -8.12 18.75
C PRO A 201 10.22 -9.42 19.25
N SER A 202 9.36 -10.05 18.44
CA SER A 202 8.74 -11.34 18.78
C SER A 202 9.74 -12.52 18.76
N ALA A 203 10.91 -12.33 18.14
CA ALA A 203 11.96 -13.33 18.03
C ALA A 203 13.06 -13.20 19.09
N THR A 204 12.97 -12.24 20.02
CA THR A 204 14.05 -11.95 20.98
C THR A 204 14.36 -13.11 21.93
N SER A 205 13.48 -14.10 22.03
CA SER A 205 13.73 -15.35 22.77
C SER A 205 14.81 -16.22 22.12
N SER A 206 15.14 -16.00 20.85
CA SER A 206 16.18 -16.73 20.12
C SER A 206 17.06 -15.79 19.28
N VAL A 207 18.35 -15.76 19.61
CA VAL A 207 19.37 -14.97 18.89
C VAL A 207 19.43 -15.40 17.42
N THR A 208 19.44 -16.71 17.16
CA THR A 208 19.47 -17.26 15.79
C THR A 208 18.28 -16.79 14.96
N ARG A 209 17.09 -16.80 15.56
CA ARG A 209 15.85 -16.36 14.90
C ARG A 209 15.86 -14.87 14.59
N THR A 210 16.35 -14.07 15.54
CA THR A 210 16.51 -12.62 15.38
C THR A 210 17.44 -12.31 14.20
N ILE A 211 18.57 -13.01 14.09
CA ILE A 211 19.52 -12.87 12.98
C ILE A 211 18.86 -13.24 11.64
N ILE A 212 18.12 -14.35 11.58
CA ILE A 212 17.43 -14.77 10.34
C ILE A 212 16.44 -13.71 9.87
N LEU A 213 15.57 -13.21 10.76
CA LEU A 213 14.57 -12.20 10.41
C LEU A 213 15.22 -10.88 9.99
N PHE A 214 16.30 -10.46 10.67
CA PHE A 214 17.08 -9.30 10.27
C PHE A 214 17.64 -9.45 8.85
N CYS A 215 18.27 -10.59 8.55
CA CYS A 215 18.80 -10.88 7.22
C CYS A 215 17.70 -10.90 6.15
N MET A 216 16.55 -11.55 6.41
CA MET A 216 15.42 -11.59 5.48
C MET A 216 14.85 -10.19 5.19
N SER A 217 14.72 -9.38 6.23
CA SER A 217 14.26 -7.99 6.13
C SER A 217 15.23 -7.15 5.29
N LEU A 218 16.53 -7.28 5.56
CA LEU A 218 17.59 -6.57 4.83
C LEU A 218 17.64 -6.98 3.36
N SER A 219 17.60 -8.28 3.07
CA SER A 219 17.56 -8.79 1.69
C SER A 219 16.33 -8.29 0.94
N SER A 220 15.17 -8.26 1.59
CA SER A 220 13.93 -7.74 1.00
C SER A 220 14.03 -6.24 0.73
N PHE A 221 14.64 -5.46 1.62
CA PHE A 221 14.86 -4.04 1.41
C PHE A 221 15.83 -3.76 0.26
N MET A 222 16.94 -4.51 0.17
CA MET A 222 17.86 -4.44 -0.97
C MET A 222 17.17 -4.80 -2.29
N TRP A 223 16.26 -5.77 -2.26
CA TRP A 223 15.44 -6.12 -3.41
C TRP A 223 14.52 -4.95 -3.82
N PHE A 224 13.84 -4.31 -2.87
CA PHE A 224 13.07 -3.09 -3.12
C PHE A 224 13.91 -1.97 -3.77
N LEU A 225 15.12 -1.72 -3.29
CA LEU A 225 16.02 -0.70 -3.86
C LEU A 225 16.40 -1.04 -5.31
N SER A 226 16.77 -2.30 -5.57
CA SER A 226 17.10 -2.77 -6.92
C SER A 226 15.92 -2.61 -7.89
N ILE A 227 14.73 -3.03 -7.46
CA ILE A 227 13.50 -2.87 -8.24
C ILE A 227 13.21 -1.39 -8.51
N SER A 228 13.32 -0.54 -7.48
CA SER A 228 13.02 0.89 -7.58
C SER A 228 13.99 1.63 -8.52
N TYR A 229 15.26 1.22 -8.53
CA TYR A 229 16.25 1.72 -9.46
C TYR A 229 15.90 1.36 -10.91
N ASN A 230 15.68 0.06 -11.16
CA ASN A 230 15.34 -0.45 -12.49
C ASN A 230 14.07 0.20 -13.05
N LYS A 231 13.02 0.31 -12.21
CA LYS A 231 11.79 1.01 -12.55
C LYS A 231 12.05 2.44 -13.05
N CYS A 232 12.81 3.24 -12.29
CA CYS A 232 13.04 4.64 -12.67
C CYS A 232 13.83 4.75 -13.98
N HIS A 233 14.82 3.87 -14.17
CA HIS A 233 15.63 3.83 -15.39
C HIS A 233 14.89 3.31 -16.61
N LEU A 234 13.87 2.46 -16.43
CA LEU A 234 12.99 2.01 -17.51
C LEU A 234 11.95 3.07 -17.89
N PHE A 235 11.40 3.77 -16.89
CA PHE A 235 10.33 4.74 -17.10
C PHE A 235 10.83 6.04 -17.76
N TYR A 236 11.90 6.64 -17.22
CA TYR A 236 12.38 7.95 -17.68
C TYR A 236 13.40 7.81 -18.81
N VAL A 237 13.19 8.59 -19.87
CA VAL A 237 14.15 8.75 -20.98
C VAL A 237 15.43 9.41 -20.45
N ASP A 238 15.31 10.54 -19.75
CA ASP A 238 16.44 11.19 -19.08
C ASP A 238 16.89 10.42 -17.83
N LYS A 239 18.10 9.84 -17.91
CA LYS A 239 18.71 9.06 -16.83
C LYS A 239 19.14 9.92 -15.63
N LYS A 240 19.41 11.21 -15.82
CA LYS A 240 19.71 12.12 -14.70
C LYS A 240 18.46 12.36 -13.85
N SER A 241 17.33 12.59 -14.50
CA SER A 241 16.02 12.69 -13.83
C SER A 241 15.63 11.37 -13.15
N ALA A 242 15.83 10.23 -13.81
CA ALA A 242 15.60 8.90 -13.22
C ALA A 242 16.35 8.72 -11.88
N ARG A 243 17.65 9.02 -11.89
CA ARG A 243 18.53 8.89 -10.71
C ARG A 243 18.11 9.82 -9.58
N ARG A 244 17.75 11.07 -9.89
CA ARG A 244 17.30 12.05 -8.89
C ARG A 244 16.03 11.60 -8.18
N ILE A 245 15.06 11.09 -8.93
CA ILE A 245 13.79 10.61 -8.40
C ILE A 245 14.00 9.35 -7.54
N PHE A 246 14.80 8.40 -8.04
CA PHE A 246 15.18 7.21 -7.28
C PHE A 246 15.83 7.56 -5.94
N LEU A 247 16.82 8.46 -5.93
CA LEU A 247 17.51 8.84 -4.69
C LEU A 247 16.57 9.50 -3.68
N LYS A 248 15.68 10.39 -4.14
CA LYS A 248 14.70 11.05 -3.28
C LYS A 248 13.77 10.03 -2.63
N ASP A 249 13.19 9.13 -3.42
CA ASP A 249 12.20 8.16 -2.90
C ASP A 249 12.87 7.11 -2.01
N SER A 250 14.03 6.61 -2.43
CA SER A 250 14.77 5.57 -1.69
C SER A 250 15.41 6.08 -0.40
N SER A 251 15.86 7.34 -0.35
CA SER A 251 16.45 7.91 0.88
C SER A 251 15.42 8.06 2.00
N ILE A 252 14.19 8.49 1.66
CA ILE A 252 13.10 8.60 2.62
C ILE A 252 12.65 7.21 3.07
N ALA A 253 12.46 6.28 2.13
CA ALA A 253 12.13 4.89 2.44
C ALA A 253 13.19 4.19 3.32
N PHE A 254 14.48 4.45 3.06
CA PHE A 254 15.59 3.94 3.86
C PHE A 254 15.54 4.48 5.29
N GLY A 255 15.24 5.77 5.48
CA GLY A 255 15.09 6.35 6.82
C GLY A 255 13.99 5.67 7.63
N GLY A 256 12.81 5.44 7.04
CA GLY A 256 11.72 4.73 7.72
C GLY A 256 12.03 3.26 7.98
N TYR A 257 12.62 2.57 7.02
CA TYR A 257 13.08 1.19 7.20
C TYR A 257 14.11 1.05 8.33
N LEU A 258 15.08 1.97 8.39
CA LEU A 258 16.10 1.99 9.44
C LEU A 258 15.47 2.19 10.82
N LEU A 259 14.49 3.09 10.95
CA LEU A 259 13.73 3.26 12.19
C LEU A 259 13.03 1.96 12.60
N CYS A 260 12.37 1.28 11.66
CA CYS A 260 11.71 -0.01 11.94
C CYS A 260 12.68 -1.10 12.39
N ILE A 261 13.86 -1.19 11.77
CA ILE A 261 14.92 -2.13 12.17
C ILE A 261 15.46 -1.80 13.56
N LEU A 262 15.74 -0.54 13.85
CA LEU A 262 16.26 -0.11 15.16
C LEU A 262 15.25 -0.36 16.28
N ALA A 263 13.96 -0.10 16.03
CA ALA A 263 12.88 -0.49 16.92
C ALA A 263 12.81 -2.01 17.08
N GLY A 264 12.88 -2.75 15.97
CA GLY A 264 12.78 -4.20 15.93
C GLY A 264 13.85 -4.92 16.75
N VAL A 265 15.08 -4.41 16.73
CA VAL A 265 16.23 -4.95 17.48
C VAL A 265 16.23 -4.47 18.95
N GLY A 266 15.32 -3.57 19.33
CA GLY A 266 15.20 -3.06 20.69
C GLY A 266 16.21 -1.98 21.06
N LEU A 267 16.75 -1.26 20.08
CA LEU A 267 17.65 -0.12 20.28
C LEU A 267 16.91 1.19 20.59
N LEU A 268 15.59 1.22 20.41
CA LEU A 268 14.72 2.31 20.86
C LEU A 268 14.05 1.93 22.19
N ASN A 269 13.85 2.90 23.08
CA ASN A 269 13.23 2.69 24.40
C ASN A 269 11.94 1.87 24.26
N ARG A 270 11.82 0.79 25.05
CA ARG A 270 10.67 -0.13 25.05
C ARG A 270 9.43 0.47 25.73
N LEU A 271 9.16 1.75 25.54
CA LEU A 271 7.84 2.29 25.86
C LEU A 271 6.88 1.79 24.78
N GLU A 272 5.75 1.22 25.18
CA GLU A 272 4.79 0.56 24.29
C GLU A 272 4.38 1.43 23.09
N TYR A 273 4.25 2.75 23.30
CA TYR A 273 3.90 3.72 22.25
C TYR A 273 5.01 3.99 21.21
N THR A 274 6.27 3.68 21.51
CA THR A 274 7.40 3.98 20.61
C THR A 274 7.38 3.07 19.38
N ILE A 275 6.89 1.83 19.51
CA ILE A 275 6.83 0.87 18.40
C ILE A 275 5.77 1.31 17.37
N ASP A 276 4.57 1.70 17.82
CA ASP A 276 3.48 2.11 16.92
C ASP A 276 3.84 3.37 16.11
N ILE A 277 4.47 4.35 16.75
CA ILE A 277 4.95 5.58 16.09
C ILE A 277 5.99 5.23 15.01
N VAL A 278 6.85 4.26 15.28
CA VAL A 278 7.87 3.81 14.32
C VAL A 278 7.24 3.05 13.15
N ILE A 279 6.23 2.21 13.38
CA ILE A 279 5.48 1.52 12.31
C ILE A 279 4.82 2.57 11.39
N ILE A 280 4.13 3.53 11.99
CA ILE A 280 3.50 4.64 11.27
C ILE A 280 4.57 5.37 10.46
N ALA A 281 5.67 5.80 11.08
CA ALA A 281 6.76 6.49 10.38
C ALA A 281 7.34 5.67 9.21
N GLY A 282 7.53 4.36 9.38
CA GLY A 282 8.00 3.46 8.33
C GLY A 282 7.05 3.41 7.14
N VAL A 283 5.74 3.27 7.37
CA VAL A 283 4.73 3.25 6.31
C VAL A 283 4.66 4.61 5.61
N PHE A 284 4.65 5.71 6.36
CA PHE A 284 4.62 7.06 5.81
C PHE A 284 5.87 7.38 4.97
N SER A 285 7.01 6.77 5.28
CA SER A 285 8.23 6.91 4.50
C SER A 285 8.14 6.35 3.07
N LEU A 286 7.17 5.47 2.79
CA LEU A 286 6.93 4.95 1.44
C LEU A 286 6.07 5.88 0.57
N LEU A 287 5.45 6.92 1.16
CA LEU A 287 4.59 7.86 0.43
C LEU A 287 5.25 8.52 -0.79
N PRO A 288 6.53 8.96 -0.75
CA PRO A 288 7.20 9.50 -1.93
C PRO A 288 7.22 8.49 -3.09
N ALA A 289 7.62 7.24 -2.81
CA ALA A 289 7.67 6.18 -3.80
C ALA A 289 6.28 5.83 -4.36
N ILE A 290 5.26 5.79 -3.49
CA ILE A 290 3.84 5.62 -3.88
C ILE A 290 3.41 6.74 -4.83
N ASN A 291 3.70 7.99 -4.48
CA ASN A 291 3.34 9.15 -5.29
C ASN A 291 4.05 9.15 -6.66
N THR A 292 5.32 8.76 -6.71
CA THR A 292 6.07 8.61 -7.96
C THR A 292 5.46 7.54 -8.85
N ASN A 293 5.18 6.35 -8.32
CA ASN A 293 4.55 5.27 -9.07
C ASN A 293 3.19 5.67 -9.64
N ARG A 294 2.42 6.41 -8.85
CA ARG A 294 1.12 6.92 -9.30
C ARG A 294 1.26 7.95 -10.43
N ARG A 295 2.25 8.85 -10.35
CA ARG A 295 2.52 9.80 -11.44
C ARG A 295 2.96 9.08 -12.71
N MET A 296 3.79 8.04 -12.58
CA MET A 296 4.23 7.21 -13.70
C MET A 296 3.04 6.54 -14.40
N ALA A 297 2.11 5.95 -13.64
CA ALA A 297 0.92 5.31 -14.20
C ALA A 297 0.02 6.30 -14.96
N ILE A 298 -0.24 7.48 -14.38
CA ILE A 298 -1.05 8.53 -15.02
C ILE A 298 -0.38 9.03 -16.31
N PHE A 299 0.94 9.24 -16.29
CA PHE A 299 1.68 9.73 -17.45
C PHE A 299 1.69 8.72 -18.60
N LEU A 300 1.90 7.42 -18.30
CA LEU A 300 1.82 6.35 -19.29
C LEU A 300 0.45 6.33 -19.99
N GLU A 301 -0.61 6.48 -19.22
CA GLU A 301 -1.95 6.54 -19.77
C GLU A 301 -2.15 7.73 -20.70
N GLN A 302 -1.72 8.92 -20.29
CA GLN A 302 -1.81 10.13 -21.14
C GLN A 302 -1.07 9.95 -22.47
N ILE A 303 0.06 9.23 -22.49
CA ILE A 303 0.77 8.91 -23.72
C ILE A 303 -0.03 7.94 -24.59
N LYS A 304 -0.60 6.89 -24.01
CA LYS A 304 -1.40 5.90 -24.74
C LYS A 304 -2.66 6.51 -25.37
N ASP A 305 -3.24 7.52 -24.74
CA ASP A 305 -4.40 8.23 -25.29
C ASP A 305 -4.01 9.06 -26.52
N VAL A 306 -2.82 9.65 -26.53
CA VAL A 306 -2.28 10.40 -27.69
C VAL A 306 -1.88 9.47 -28.84
N GLU A 307 -1.36 8.27 -28.57
CA GLU A 307 -1.00 7.31 -29.62
C GLU A 307 -2.22 6.77 -30.39
N LYS A 308 -3.41 6.79 -29.77
CA LYS A 308 -4.66 6.32 -30.37
C LYS A 308 -5.39 7.38 -31.21
N GLU A 309 -5.03 8.66 -31.08
CA GLU A 309 -5.56 9.79 -31.88
C GLU A 309 -4.78 9.96 -33.19
#